data_AF-N1RGX5-F1
#
_entry.id   AF-N1RGX5-F1
#
_cell.length_a   1.000
_cell.length_b   1.000
_cell.length_c   1.000
_cell.angle_alpha   90.00
_cell.angle_beta   90.00
_cell.angle_gamma   90.00
#
_symmetry.space_group_name_H-M   'P 1'
#
loop_
_entity.id
_entity.type
_entity.pdbx_description
1 polymer ?
#
loop_
_entity_poly.entity_id
_entity_poly.type
_entity_poly.pdbx_seq_one_letter_code
_entity_poly.pdbx_strand_id
1 'polypeptide(L)'
;MTAAGLLATATSLPQLPDPSNPFQALESSEKLRLLFRKYPGLPDQLRKIDAATLPPPEAKPAIPASLLKGLPPKQEAWNHDIGIQNGKEALRKARRADGEQGDAIREYSELILHLMNTENARTDVDNILRQKMAQEDTKLIERLMAQEKR
;
A
#
# COMPACT_ATOMS: atom_id res chain seq x y z
N MET A 1 22.43 -18.52 -45.53
CA MET A 1 20.96 -18.58 -45.55
C MET A 1 20.51 -19.16 -44.22
N THR A 2 19.55 -18.48 -43.56
CA THR A 2 18.69 -18.92 -42.43
C THR A 2 19.37 -19.30 -41.09
N ALA A 3 18.88 -18.92 -39.91
CA ALA A 3 17.66 -18.23 -39.52
C ALA A 3 17.87 -17.47 -38.19
N ALA A 4 17.13 -16.37 -38.05
CA ALA A 4 17.10 -15.47 -36.91
C ALA A 4 16.52 -16.15 -35.65
N GLY A 5 17.20 -15.96 -34.52
CA GLY A 5 16.66 -16.26 -33.19
C GLY A 5 15.72 -15.14 -32.74
N LEU A 6 14.41 -15.42 -32.78
CA LEU A 6 13.39 -14.60 -32.13
C LEU A 6 13.41 -14.89 -30.63
N LEU A 7 13.90 -13.93 -29.84
CA LEU A 7 13.67 -13.89 -28.41
C LEU A 7 12.18 -13.62 -28.18
N ALA A 8 11.47 -14.61 -27.67
CA ALA A 8 10.12 -14.46 -27.16
C ALA A 8 10.16 -13.54 -25.94
N THR A 9 9.80 -12.27 -26.13
CA THR A 9 9.41 -11.39 -25.03
C THR A 9 8.11 -11.95 -24.45
N ALA A 10 8.17 -12.48 -23.23
CA ALA A 10 6.99 -12.80 -22.46
C ALA A 10 6.27 -11.49 -22.10
N THR A 11 5.36 -11.07 -22.97
CA THR A 11 4.39 -10.02 -22.65
C THR A 11 3.48 -10.58 -21.56
N SER A 12 3.71 -10.15 -20.32
CA SER A 12 2.80 -10.43 -19.21
C SER A 12 1.42 -9.88 -19.59
N LEU A 13 0.42 -10.76 -19.71
CA LEU A 13 -0.98 -10.38 -19.85
C LEU A 13 -1.35 -9.40 -18.72
N PRO A 14 -2.19 -8.38 -18.98
CA PRO A 14 -2.73 -7.55 -17.92
C PRO A 14 -3.46 -8.47 -16.93
N GLN A 15 -2.90 -8.62 -15.73
CA GLN A 15 -3.57 -9.35 -14.65
C GLN A 15 -4.92 -8.68 -14.42
N LEU A 16 -5.99 -9.48 -14.51
CA LEU A 16 -7.30 -9.01 -14.09
C LEU A 16 -7.19 -8.54 -12.64
N PRO A 17 -7.80 -7.41 -12.27
CA PRO A 17 -7.72 -6.89 -10.91
C PRO A 17 -8.20 -7.96 -9.93
N ASP A 18 -7.35 -8.32 -8.96
CA ASP A 18 -7.74 -9.23 -7.89
C ASP A 18 -8.70 -8.49 -6.94
N PRO A 19 -9.99 -8.89 -6.84
CA PRO A 19 -10.96 -8.23 -5.97
C PRO A 19 -10.62 -8.39 -4.48
N SER A 20 -9.67 -9.26 -4.13
CA SER A 20 -9.17 -9.45 -2.77
C SER A 20 -8.04 -8.48 -2.41
N ASN A 21 -7.51 -7.74 -3.38
CA ASN A 21 -6.43 -6.77 -3.14
C ASN A 21 -7.00 -5.52 -2.45
N PRO A 22 -6.66 -5.26 -1.16
CA PRO A 22 -7.18 -4.10 -0.44
C PRO A 22 -6.67 -2.75 -1.01
N PHE A 23 -5.70 -2.78 -1.92
CA PHE A 23 -5.10 -1.59 -2.54
C PHE A 23 -5.55 -1.36 -4.00
N GLN A 24 -6.53 -2.12 -4.51
CA GLN A 24 -6.99 -2.02 -5.90
C GLN A 24 -7.43 -0.59 -6.30
N ALA A 25 -8.04 0.15 -5.36
CA ALA A 25 -8.43 1.54 -5.59
C ALA A 25 -7.24 2.48 -5.83
N LEU A 26 -6.03 2.13 -5.37
CA LEU A 26 -4.82 2.88 -5.65
C LEU A 26 -4.31 2.58 -7.06
N GLU A 27 -4.27 1.30 -7.46
CA GLU A 27 -3.77 0.86 -8.77
C GLU A 27 -4.59 1.46 -9.93
N SER A 28 -5.91 1.49 -9.79
CA SER A 28 -6.82 2.00 -10.84
C SER A 28 -6.95 3.54 -10.86
N SER A 29 -6.48 4.24 -9.82
CA SER A 29 -6.73 5.67 -9.63
C SER A 29 -6.05 6.55 -10.68
N GLU A 30 -6.85 7.20 -11.52
CA GLU A 30 -6.35 8.25 -12.43
C GLU A 30 -5.83 9.45 -11.65
N LYS A 31 -6.46 9.80 -10.52
CA LYS A 31 -6.01 10.92 -9.66
C LYS A 31 -4.59 10.66 -9.14
N LEU A 32 -4.29 9.42 -8.76
CA LEU A 32 -2.96 9.05 -8.28
C LEU A 32 -1.93 9.12 -9.42
N ARG A 33 -2.29 8.64 -10.62
CA ARG A 33 -1.46 8.76 -11.83
C ARG A 33 -1.16 10.21 -12.20
N LEU A 34 -2.16 11.10 -12.13
CA LEU A 34 -2.00 12.53 -12.36
C LEU A 34 -1.11 13.18 -11.29
N LEU A 35 -1.22 12.77 -10.02
CA LEU A 35 -0.37 13.29 -8.95
C LEU A 35 1.12 12.97 -9.21
N PHE A 36 1.44 11.75 -9.64
CA PHE A 36 2.82 11.39 -9.99
C PHE A 36 3.35 12.15 -11.22
N ARG A 37 2.48 12.59 -12.14
CA ARG A 37 2.87 13.47 -13.24
C ARG A 37 3.09 14.91 -12.78
N LYS A 38 2.26 15.40 -11.85
CA LYS A 38 2.39 16.73 -11.24
C LYS A 38 3.67 16.85 -10.43
N TYR A 39 4.03 15.81 -9.68
CA TYR A 39 5.20 15.76 -8.80
C TYR A 39 6.17 14.65 -9.23
N PRO A 40 7.04 14.88 -10.22
CA PRO A 40 7.93 13.82 -10.75
C PRO A 40 8.98 13.35 -9.74
N GLY A 41 9.29 14.14 -8.71
CA GLY A 41 10.19 13.76 -7.61
C GLY A 41 9.53 12.93 -6.50
N LEU A 42 8.19 12.85 -6.48
CA LEU A 42 7.43 12.13 -5.44
C LEU A 42 7.84 10.65 -5.30
N PRO A 43 8.05 9.86 -6.38
CA PRO A 43 8.48 8.47 -6.26
C PRO A 43 9.76 8.31 -5.43
N ASP A 44 10.76 9.16 -5.67
CA ASP A 44 12.03 9.07 -4.95
C ASP A 44 11.92 9.51 -3.49
N GLN A 45 11.03 10.47 -3.19
CA GLN A 45 10.72 10.82 -1.81
C GLN A 45 10.05 9.68 -1.06
N LEU A 46 9.08 8.99 -1.69
CA LEU A 46 8.41 7.84 -1.10
C LEU A 46 9.38 6.68 -0.86
N ARG A 47 10.29 6.42 -1.80
CA ARG A 47 11.38 5.42 -1.63
C ARG A 47 12.29 5.75 -0.44
N LYS A 48 12.60 7.03 -0.20
CA LYS A 48 13.40 7.43 0.97
C LYS A 48 12.66 7.21 2.29
N ILE A 49 11.34 7.41 2.31
CA ILE A 49 10.51 7.13 3.47
C ILE A 49 10.43 5.62 3.72
N ASP A 50 10.21 4.84 2.65
CA ASP A 50 10.18 3.38 2.72
C ASP A 50 11.52 2.79 3.21
N ALA A 51 12.64 3.29 2.69
CA ALA A 51 13.98 2.86 3.12
C ALA A 51 14.25 3.10 4.62
N ALA A 52 13.59 4.08 5.25
CA ALA A 52 13.71 4.30 6.69
C ALA A 52 13.04 3.18 7.52
N THR A 53 12.11 2.44 6.92
CA THR A 53 11.42 1.31 7.57
C THR A 53 12.23 0.02 7.53
N LEU A 54 13.21 -0.05 6.63
CA LEU A 54 14.04 -1.23 6.40
C LEU A 54 15.16 -1.35 7.43
N PRO A 55 15.68 -2.56 7.68
CA PRO A 55 16.88 -2.73 8.49
C PRO A 55 18.03 -1.92 7.90
N PRO A 56 18.87 -1.29 8.75
CA PRO A 56 20.05 -0.61 8.25
C PRO A 56 20.90 -1.64 7.48
N PRO A 57 21.48 -1.27 6.32
CA PRO A 57 22.45 -2.12 5.65
C PRO A 57 23.52 -2.51 6.66
N GLU A 58 23.97 -3.77 6.67
CA GLU A 58 24.99 -4.22 7.61
C GLU A 58 26.22 -3.31 7.50
N ALA A 59 26.31 -2.36 8.44
CA ALA A 59 27.48 -1.52 8.57
C ALA A 59 28.53 -2.38 9.26
N LYS A 60 29.57 -2.78 8.51
CA LYS A 60 30.78 -3.32 9.10
C LYS A 60 31.17 -2.39 10.25
N PRO A 61 31.36 -2.89 11.48
CA PRO A 61 31.66 -2.02 12.60
C PRO A 61 32.93 -1.23 12.29
N ALA A 62 32.78 0.08 12.10
CA ALA A 62 33.90 0.99 11.85
C ALA A 62 34.86 1.08 13.05
N ILE A 63 34.40 0.62 14.22
CA ILE A 63 35.12 0.67 15.48
C ILE A 63 35.44 -0.77 15.92
N PRO A 64 36.73 -1.12 16.10
CA PRO A 64 37.15 -2.40 16.66
C PRO A 64 36.48 -2.65 18.03
N ALA A 65 36.01 -3.89 18.25
CA ALA A 65 35.32 -4.28 19.49
C ALA A 65 36.10 -3.93 20.78
N SER A 66 37.43 -3.88 20.69
CA SER A 66 38.33 -3.50 21.78
C SER A 66 38.12 -2.07 22.30
N LEU A 67 37.59 -1.15 21.48
CA LEU A 67 37.30 0.24 21.86
C LEU A 67 35.86 0.45 22.35
N LEU A 68 34.99 -0.57 22.24
CA LEU A 68 33.59 -0.51 22.67
C LEU A 68 33.39 -0.96 24.13
N LYS A 69 34.46 -1.43 24.79
CA LYS A 69 34.43 -1.94 26.17
C LYS A 69 34.32 -0.77 27.14
N GLY A 70 33.09 -0.50 27.62
CA GLY A 70 32.80 0.56 28.61
C GLY A 70 31.83 1.64 28.12
N LEU A 71 31.35 1.57 26.88
CA LEU A 71 30.31 2.45 26.38
C LEU A 71 28.90 1.97 26.77
N PRO A 72 27.93 2.89 26.93
CA PRO A 72 26.53 2.53 27.14
C PRO A 72 26.04 1.58 26.03
N PRO A 73 25.04 0.72 26.32
CA PRO A 73 24.58 -0.31 25.40
C PRO A 73 24.26 0.29 24.03
N LYS A 74 24.74 -0.43 23.00
CA LYS A 74 24.56 -0.11 21.58
C LYS A 74 23.07 0.19 21.33
N GLN A 75 22.80 1.22 20.53
CA GLN A 75 21.46 1.54 20.03
C GLN A 75 20.69 0.25 19.72
N GLU A 76 19.42 0.18 20.16
CA GLU A 76 18.58 -1.00 20.02
C GLU A 76 18.76 -1.62 18.63
N ALA A 77 19.14 -2.89 18.61
CA ALA A 77 19.27 -3.63 17.35
C ALA A 77 17.93 -3.52 16.61
N TRP A 78 18.00 -3.23 15.32
CA TRP A 78 16.81 -3.00 14.51
C TRP A 78 15.78 -4.12 14.69
N ASN A 79 14.52 -3.73 14.87
CA ASN A 79 13.37 -4.62 14.87
C ASN A 79 12.23 -3.96 14.08
N HIS A 80 11.12 -4.69 13.88
CA HIS A 80 10.00 -4.19 13.10
C HIS A 80 9.37 -2.90 13.67
N ASP A 81 9.22 -2.80 14.99
CA ASP A 81 8.64 -1.63 15.66
C ASP A 81 9.52 -0.38 15.49
N ILE A 82 10.84 -0.55 15.59
CA ILE A 82 11.83 0.48 15.29
C ILE A 82 11.72 0.91 13.83
N GLY A 83 11.57 -0.05 12.90
CA GLY A 83 11.32 0.25 11.48
C GLY A 83 10.06 1.10 11.27
N ILE A 84 8.94 0.73 11.90
CA ILE A 84 7.69 1.51 11.86
C ILE A 84 7.91 2.92 12.40
N GLN A 85 8.61 3.06 13.53
CA GLN A 85 8.84 4.36 14.14
C GLN A 85 9.71 5.26 13.25
N ASN A 86 10.78 4.71 12.68
CA ASN A 86 11.65 5.41 11.74
C ASN A 86 10.88 5.85 10.49
N GLY A 87 10.03 4.98 9.93
CA GLY A 87 9.15 5.33 8.82
C GLY A 87 8.19 6.48 9.15
N LYS A 88 7.57 6.46 10.34
CA LYS A 88 6.69 7.54 10.83
C LYS A 88 7.46 8.85 10.95
N GLU A 89 8.68 8.83 11.47
CA GLU A 89 9.51 10.03 11.59
C GLU A 89 9.95 10.58 10.23
N ALA A 90 10.39 9.70 9.32
CA ALA A 90 10.73 10.06 7.96
C ALA A 90 9.55 10.71 7.22
N LEU A 91 8.35 10.12 7.35
CA LEU A 91 7.12 10.68 6.79
C LEU A 91 6.80 12.05 7.42
N ARG A 92 6.88 12.18 8.75
CA ARG A 92 6.65 13.48 9.43
C ARG A 92 7.63 14.55 9.00
N LYS A 93 8.90 14.19 8.74
CA LYS A 93 9.91 15.11 8.24
C LYS A 93 9.60 15.51 6.80
N ALA A 94 9.31 14.56 5.92
CA ALA A 94 8.95 14.83 4.53
C ALA A 94 7.71 15.73 4.40
N ARG A 95 6.68 15.48 5.20
CA ARG A 95 5.47 16.32 5.27
C ARG A 95 5.71 17.74 5.77
N ARG A 96 6.79 17.99 6.52
CA ARG A 96 7.16 19.32 7.05
C ARG A 96 8.20 20.03 6.19
N ALA A 97 8.67 19.41 5.11
CA ALA A 97 9.53 20.10 4.16
C ALA A 97 8.78 21.29 3.54
N ASP A 98 9.51 22.37 3.31
CA ASP A 98 8.99 23.54 2.61
C ASP A 98 8.99 23.30 1.10
N GLY A 99 8.09 24.00 0.41
CA GLY A 99 7.94 23.95 -1.03
C GLY A 99 7.36 22.64 -1.57
N GLU A 100 7.59 22.44 -2.87
CA GLU A 100 6.95 21.39 -3.68
C GLU A 100 7.15 19.97 -3.10
N GLN A 101 8.31 19.74 -2.50
CA GLN A 101 8.66 18.47 -1.87
C GLN A 101 7.75 18.11 -0.70
N GLY A 102 7.36 19.09 0.12
CA GLY A 102 6.41 18.86 1.21
C GLY A 102 4.98 18.81 0.69
N ASP A 103 4.64 19.65 -0.29
CA ASP A 103 3.31 19.69 -0.91
C ASP A 103 2.94 18.35 -1.55
N ALA A 104 3.88 17.75 -2.29
CA ALA A 104 3.69 16.46 -2.93
C ALA A 104 3.35 15.35 -1.92
N ILE A 105 4.03 15.33 -0.77
CA ILE A 105 3.81 14.33 0.28
C ILE A 105 2.49 14.56 1.02
N ARG A 106 2.13 15.82 1.27
CA ARG A 106 0.84 16.18 1.88
C ARG A 106 -0.32 15.74 0.97
N GLU A 107 -0.32 16.18 -0.29
CA GLU A 107 -1.35 15.81 -1.28
C GLU A 107 -1.42 14.29 -1.50
N TYR A 108 -0.27 13.61 -1.60
CA TYR A 108 -0.25 12.15 -1.72
C TYR A 108 -0.91 11.48 -0.52
N SER A 109 -0.51 11.86 0.70
CA SER A 109 -1.06 11.25 1.92
C SER A 109 -2.57 11.45 2.05
N GLU A 110 -3.08 12.63 1.70
CA GLU A 110 -4.50 12.93 1.71
C GLU A 110 -5.26 12.13 0.65
N LEU A 111 -4.70 12.03 -0.56
CA LEU A 111 -5.30 11.27 -1.64
C LEU A 111 -5.39 9.78 -1.32
N ILE A 112 -4.33 9.18 -0.77
CA ILE A 112 -4.34 7.76 -0.36
C ILE A 112 -5.42 7.53 0.69
N LEU A 113 -5.49 8.35 1.73
CA LEU A 113 -6.51 8.23 2.78
C LEU A 113 -7.93 8.36 2.19
N HIS A 114 -8.14 9.31 1.28
CA HIS A 114 -9.43 9.49 0.62
C HIS A 114 -9.83 8.27 -0.23
N LEU A 115 -8.90 7.74 -1.04
CA LEU A 115 -9.17 6.58 -1.90
C LEU A 115 -9.47 5.33 -1.07
N MET A 116 -8.70 5.07 -0.02
CA MET A 116 -8.88 3.90 0.83
C MET A 116 -10.18 3.97 1.64
N ASN A 117 -10.53 5.14 2.19
CA ASN A 117 -11.79 5.30 2.91
C ASN A 117 -13.01 5.18 1.98
N THR A 118 -12.89 5.67 0.74
CA THR A 118 -13.98 5.58 -0.24
C THR A 118 -14.19 4.13 -0.70
N GLU A 119 -13.11 3.38 -0.93
CA GLU A 119 -13.21 1.98 -1.33
C GLU A 119 -13.79 1.11 -0.21
N ASN A 120 -13.28 1.27 1.02
CA ASN A 120 -13.83 0.58 2.18
C ASN A 120 -15.34 0.84 2.34
N ALA A 121 -15.76 2.11 2.21
CA ALA A 121 -17.18 2.46 2.28
C ALA A 121 -18.01 1.82 1.16
N ARG A 122 -17.47 1.65 -0.06
CA ARG A 122 -18.15 0.94 -1.15
C ARG A 122 -18.28 -0.54 -0.84
N THR A 123 -17.21 -1.19 -0.39
CA THR A 123 -17.22 -2.59 -0.01
C THR A 123 -18.24 -2.86 1.10
N ASP A 124 -18.34 -1.97 2.10
CA ASP A 124 -19.33 -2.07 3.16
C ASP A 124 -20.76 -1.99 2.62
N VAL A 125 -21.05 -1.05 1.71
CA VAL A 125 -22.38 -0.91 1.08
C VAL A 125 -22.73 -2.15 0.24
N ASP A 126 -21.79 -2.66 -0.55
CA ASP A 126 -22.00 -3.86 -1.38
C ASP A 126 -22.28 -5.09 -0.52
N ASN A 127 -21.58 -5.24 0.60
CA ASN A 127 -21.81 -6.31 1.56
C ASN A 127 -23.21 -6.22 2.20
N ILE A 128 -23.63 -5.01 2.60
CA ILE A 128 -24.97 -4.76 3.16
C ILE A 128 -26.06 -5.09 2.13
N LEU A 129 -25.88 -4.69 0.86
CA LEU A 129 -26.85 -4.95 -0.20
C LEU A 129 -26.99 -6.45 -0.49
N ARG A 130 -25.88 -7.17 -0.60
CA ARG A 130 -25.87 -8.63 -0.79
C ARG A 130 -26.59 -9.35 0.35
N GLN A 131 -26.36 -8.91 1.59
CA GLN A 131 -27.04 -9.48 2.75
C GLN A 131 -28.56 -9.26 2.70
N LYS A 132 -29.01 -8.06 2.32
CA LYS A 132 -30.45 -7.78 2.17
C LYS A 132 -31.10 -8.63 1.10
N MET A 133 -30.48 -8.75 -0.08
CA MET A 133 -30.99 -9.60 -1.15
C MET A 133 -31.13 -11.05 -0.70
N ALA A 134 -30.11 -11.62 -0.04
CA ALA A 134 -30.17 -12.98 0.49
C ALA A 134 -31.30 -13.18 1.53
N GLN A 135 -31.58 -12.17 2.37
CA GLN A 135 -32.70 -12.21 3.30
C GLN A 135 -34.06 -12.17 2.59
N GLU A 136 -34.20 -11.37 1.54
CA GLU A 136 -35.43 -11.30 0.75
C GLU A 136 -35.68 -12.60 0.00
N ASP A 137 -34.65 -13.18 -0.59
CA ASP A 137 -34.71 -14.50 -1.25
C ASP A 137 -35.13 -15.59 -0.27
N THR A 138 -34.57 -15.60 0.94
CA THR A 138 -34.94 -16.56 1.99
C THR A 138 -36.43 -16.45 2.34
N LYS A 139 -36.93 -15.22 2.55
CA LYS A 139 -38.35 -14.96 2.84
C LYS A 139 -39.28 -15.32 1.68
N LEU A 140 -38.81 -15.24 0.44
CA LEU A 140 -39.57 -15.68 -0.73
C LEU A 140 -39.68 -17.21 -0.74
N ILE A 141 -38.57 -17.91 -0.53
CA ILE A 141 -38.54 -19.38 -0.47
C ILE A 141 -39.46 -19.90 0.64
N GLU A 142 -39.41 -19.31 1.84
CA GLU A 142 -40.30 -19.68 2.95
C GLU A 142 -41.78 -19.53 2.59
N ARG A 143 -42.15 -18.43 1.91
CA ARG A 143 -43.52 -18.20 1.45
C ARG A 143 -43.98 -19.21 0.41
N LEU A 144 -43.11 -19.54 -0.56
CA LEU A 144 -43.41 -20.54 -1.58
C LEU A 144 -43.58 -21.93 -0.96
N MET A 145 -42.70 -22.34 -0.04
CA MET A 145 -42.82 -23.61 0.68
C MET A 145 -44.09 -23.70 1.55
N ALA A 146 -44.51 -22.58 2.14
CA ALA A 146 -45.75 -22.54 2.92
C ALA A 146 -47.01 -22.65 2.05
N GLN A 147 -46.96 -22.17 0.80
CA GLN A 147 -48.04 -22.32 -0.16
C GLN A 147 -48.13 -23.74 -0.73
N GLU A 148 -46.99 -24.41 -0.95
CA GLU A 148 -46.94 -25.80 -1.45
C GLU A 148 -47.47 -26.83 -0.44
N LYS A 149 -47.34 -26.56 0.87
CA LYS A 149 -47.86 -27.44 1.94
C LYS A 149 -49.38 -27.39 2.14
N ARG A 150 -50.12 -26.63 1.34
CA ARG A 150 -51.59 -26.56 1.35
C ARG A 150 -52.18 -27.36 0.20
#